data_AF-A0A5A8F6R9-F1
#
_entry.id   AF-A0A5A8F6R9-F1
#
_cell.length_a   1.000
_cell.length_b   1.000
_cell.length_c   1.000
_cell.angle_alpha   90.00
_cell.angle_beta   90.00
_cell.angle_gamma   90.00
#
_symmetry.space_group_name_H-M   'P 1'
#
loop_
_entity.id
_entity.type
_entity.pdbx_description
1 polymer ?
#
loop_
_entity_poly.entity_id
_entity_poly.type
_entity_poly.pdbx_seq_one_letter_code
_entity_poly.pdbx_strand_id
1 'polypeptide(L)' 'MKERYLELKKIVVEMNDSYEFLNVEEREDLENYQKEMKLLESKLNDEDLAWVDEQFKEWYEKYIMMETLVFIKPKTG' A
#
# COMPACT_ATOMS: atom_id res chain seq x y z
N MET A 1 10.08 1.46 13.40
CA MET A 1 9.59 0.12 12.98
C MET A 1 8.20 0.20 12.38
N LYS A 2 7.23 0.80 13.08
CA LYS A 2 5.88 1.02 12.55
C LYS A 2 5.80 1.88 11.29
N GLU A 3 6.63 2.92 11.20
CA GLU A 3 6.74 3.77 10.00
C GLU A 3 7.19 2.95 8.78
N ARG A 4 8.19 2.09 8.95
CA ARG A 4 8.67 1.18 7.90
C ARG A 4 7.59 0.19 7.48
N TYR A 5 6.82 -0.36 8.42
CA TYR A 5 5.69 -1.23 8.12
C TYR A 5 4.59 -0.48 7.36
N LEU A 6 4.29 0.77 7.74
CA LEU A 6 3.37 1.64 7.01
C LEU A 6 3.84 1.89 5.57
N GLU A 7 5.12 2.19 5.35
CA GLU A 7 5.69 2.37 4.01
C GLU A 7 5.56 1.12 3.16
N LEU A 8 5.90 -0.05 3.71
CA LEU A 8 5.74 -1.33 2.99
C LEU A 8 4.27 -1.61 2.67
N LYS A 9 3.34 -1.33 3.59
CA LYS A 9 1.90 -1.51 3.38
C LYS A 9 1.41 -0.66 2.20
N LYS A 10 1.91 0.58 2.05
CA LYS A 10 1.61 1.45 0.91
C LYS A 10 2.14 0.86 -0.40
N ILE A 11 3.43 0.51 -0.45
CA ILE A 11 4.08 -0.07 -1.63
C ILE A 11 3.36 -1.35 -2.08
N VAL A 12 3.08 -2.25 -1.13
CA VAL A 12 2.37 -3.51 -1.41
C VAL A 12 0.98 -3.26 -1.98
N VAL A 13 0.27 -2.22 -1.52
CA VAL A 13 -1.07 -1.87 -2.03
C VAL A 13 -0.96 -1.30 -3.44
N GLU A 14 -0.06 -0.35 -3.69
CA GLU A 14 0.16 0.23 -5.02
C GLU A 14 0.58 -0.83 -6.05
N MET A 15 1.51 -1.71 -5.67
CA MET A 15 1.97 -2.81 -6.52
C MET A 15 0.88 -3.88 -6.73
N ASN A 16 0.03 -4.16 -5.75
CA ASN A 16 -1.10 -5.07 -5.94
C ASN A 16 -2.15 -4.46 -6.88
N ASP A 17 -2.43 -3.16 -6.77
CA ASP A 17 -3.38 -2.47 -7.65
C ASP A 17 -2.88 -2.49 -9.11
N SER A 18 -1.56 -2.34 -9.29
CA SER A 18 -0.89 -2.41 -10.59
C SER A 18 -0.38 -3.82 -10.97
N TYR A 19 -0.81 -4.89 -10.29
CA TYR A 19 -0.19 -6.22 -10.40
C TYR A 19 -0.16 -6.77 -11.84
N GLU A 20 -1.21 -6.50 -12.62
CA GLU A 20 -1.30 -6.91 -14.02
C GLU A 20 -0.19 -6.29 -14.90
N PHE A 21 0.35 -5.15 -14.50
CA PHE A 21 1.42 -4.43 -15.20
C PHE A 21 2.82 -4.73 -14.65
N LEU A 22 2.92 -5.42 -13.50
CA LEU A 22 4.21 -5.78 -12.92
C LEU A 22 4.90 -6.88 -13.73
N ASN A 23 6.19 -6.70 -13.96
CA ASN A 23 7.08 -7.70 -14.53
C ASN A 23 7.44 -8.80 -13.50
N VAL A 24 8.16 -9.83 -13.93
CA VAL A 24 8.49 -10.99 -13.07
C VAL A 24 9.34 -10.58 -11.87
N GLU A 25 10.34 -9.71 -12.06
CA GLU A 25 11.21 -9.24 -10.99
C GLU A 25 10.42 -8.39 -9.98
N GLU A 26 9.54 -7.51 -10.46
CA GLU A 26 8.66 -6.70 -9.60
C GLU A 26 7.68 -7.54 -8.78
N ARG A 27 7.23 -8.68 -9.33
CA ARG A 27 6.39 -9.63 -8.58
C ARG A 27 7.18 -10.36 -7.50
N GLU A 28 8.44 -10.73 -7.78
CA GLU A 28 9.34 -11.28 -6.77
C GLU A 28 9.64 -10.26 -5.66
N ASP A 29 9.85 -9.00 -6.02
CA ASP A 29 9.99 -7.90 -5.06
C ASP A 29 8.73 -7.69 -4.22
N LEU A 30 7.53 -7.76 -4.82
CA LEU A 30 6.26 -7.71 -4.10
C LEU A 30 6.15 -8.84 -3.07
N GLU A 31 6.53 -10.07 -3.43
CA GLU A 31 6.58 -11.18 -2.48
C GLU A 31 7.58 -10.94 -1.34
N ASN A 32 8.73 -10.34 -1.64
CA ASN A 32 9.74 -10.00 -0.65
C ASN A 32 9.22 -8.90 0.31
N TYR A 33 8.57 -7.87 -0.21
CA TYR A 33 7.94 -6.83 0.60
C TYR A 33 6.83 -7.37 1.50
N GLN A 34 6.01 -8.31 1.00
CA GLN A 34 4.99 -8.98 1.82
C GLN A 34 5.61 -9.80 2.97
N LYS A 35 6.72 -10.50 2.71
CA LYS A 35 7.46 -11.24 3.75
C LYS A 35 8.06 -10.30 4.79
N GLU A 36 8.68 -9.19 4.37
CA GLU A 36 9.23 -8.16 5.26
C GLU A 36 8.12 -7.53 6.11
N MET A 37 6.98 -7.21 5.50
CA MET A 37 5.81 -6.65 6.18
C MET A 37 5.29 -7.60 7.26
N LYS A 38 5.15 -8.89 6.97
CA LYS A 38 4.69 -9.90 7.95
C LYS A 38 5.68 -10.09 9.11
N LEU A 39 6.98 -10.02 8.83
CA LEU A 39 8.02 -10.07 9.87
C LEU A 39 7.93 -8.85 10.78
N LEU A 40 7.72 -7.66 10.23
CA LEU A 40 7.56 -6.44 11.00
C LEU A 40 6.26 -6.47 11.81
N GLU A 41 5.15 -6.96 11.24
CA GLU A 41 3.87 -7.12 11.93
C GLU A 41 4.01 -7.93 13.22
N SER A 42 4.74 -9.06 13.17
CA SER A 42 5.00 -9.89 14.36
C SER A 42 5.82 -9.20 15.46
N LYS A 43 6.45 -8.07 15.16
CA LYS A 43 7.27 -7.28 16.09
C LYS A 43 6.55 -6.01 16.56
N LEU A 44 5.42 -5.65 15.96
CA LEU A 44 4.61 -4.51 16.37
C LEU A 44 3.64 -4.93 17.48
N ASN A 45 3.34 -3.99 18.37
CA ASN A 45 2.30 -4.15 19.37
C ASN A 45 0.96 -3.59 18.83
N ASP A 46 -0.13 -3.84 19.55
CA ASP A 46 -1.47 -3.41 19.13
C ASP A 46 -1.59 -1.88 18.99
N GLU A 47 -0.89 -1.10 19.82
CA GLU A 47 -0.87 0.36 19.73
C GLU A 47 -0.19 0.85 18.44
N ASP A 48 0.93 0.23 18.06
CA ASP A 48 1.62 0.55 16.82
C ASP A 48 0.80 0.11 15.60
N LEU A 49 0.12 -1.03 15.67
CA LEU A 49 -0.79 -1.49 14.60
C LEU A 49 -1.98 -0.54 14.44
N ALA A 50 -2.59 -0.08 15.54
CA ALA A 50 -3.68 0.90 15.50
C ALA A 50 -3.22 2.24 14.90
N TRP A 51 -2.03 2.71 15.28
CA TRP A 51 -1.44 3.92 14.67
C TRP A 51 -1.18 3.74 13.18
N VAL A 52 -0.63 2.59 12.76
CA VAL A 52 -0.42 2.31 11.34
C VAL A 52 -1.75 2.29 10.59
N ASP A 53 -2.78 1.67 11.14
CA ASP A 53 -4.07 1.56 10.47
C ASP A 53 -4.73 2.93 10.26
N GLU A 54 -4.67 3.81 11.27
CA GLU A 54 -5.12 5.19 11.16
C GLU A 54 -4.36 5.95 10.07
N GLN A 55 -3.02 5.93 10.12
CA GLN A 55 -2.18 6.60 9.13
C GLN A 55 -2.33 6.03 7.72
N PHE A 56 -2.53 4.72 7.62
CA PHE A 56 -2.75 4.04 6.36
C PHE A 56 -4.11 4.43 5.77
N LYS A 57 -5.16 4.50 6.59
CA LYS A 57 -6.49 4.94 6.16
C LYS A 57 -6.47 6.36 5.61
N GLU A 58 -5.85 7.31 6.31
CA GLU A 58 -5.73 8.70 5.84
C GLU A 58 -4.98 8.80 4.50
N TRP A 59 -3.95 7.98 4.32
CA TRP A 59 -3.23 7.90 3.06
C TRP A 59 -4.06 7.23 1.96
N TYR A 60 -4.74 6.13 2.26
CA TYR A 60 -5.50 5.34 1.28
C TYR A 60 -6.71 6.11 0.76
N GLU A 61 -7.37 6.91 1.61
CA GLU A 61 -8.42 7.83 1.16
C GLU A 61 -7.91 8.83 0.12
N LYS A 62 -6.70 9.39 0.32
CA LYS A 62 -6.05 10.27 -0.65
C LYS A 62 -5.62 9.53 -1.91
N TYR A 63 -5.09 8.31 -1.76
CA TYR A 63 -4.68 7.46 -2.87
C TYR A 63 -5.85 7.12 -3.79
N ILE A 64 -6.97 6.62 -3.24
CA ILE A 64 -8.20 6.38 -4.01
C ILE A 64 -8.72 7.67 -4.63
N MET A 65 -8.70 8.79 -3.91
CA MET A 65 -9.17 10.06 -4.47
C MET A 65 -8.30 10.49 -5.67
N MET A 66 -6.98 10.30 -5.61
CA MET A 66 -6.10 10.54 -6.75
C MET A 66 -6.37 9.59 -7.92
N GLU A 67 -6.45 8.28 -7.66
CA GLU A 67 -6.76 7.27 -8.69
C GLU A 67 -8.11 7.53 -9.36
N THR A 68 -9.15 7.83 -8.57
CA THR A 68 -10.48 8.14 -9.09
C THR A 68 -10.51 9.45 -9.87
N LEU A 69 -9.80 10.50 -9.44
CA LEU A 69 -9.68 11.74 -10.20
C LEU A 69 -8.94 11.57 -11.53
N VAL A 70 -7.95 10.66 -11.59
CA VAL A 70 -7.23 10.31 -12.82
C VAL A 70 -8.13 9.54 -13.78
N PHE A 71 -9.06 8.71 -13.27
CA PHE A 71 -10.01 7.96 -14.10
C PHE A 71 -11.25 8.76 -14.54
N ILE A 72 -11.60 9.87 -13.89
CA ILE A 72 -12.66 10.77 -14.36
C ILE A 72 -12.09 11.66 -15.49
N LYS A 73 -11.89 11.08 -16.68
CA LYS A 73 -11.95 11.90 -17.89
C LYS A 73 -13.34 12.53 -17.91
N PRO A 74 -13.49 13.88 -18.01
CA PRO A 74 -14.79 14.44 -18.30
C PRO A 74 -15.24 13.82 -19.63
N LYS A 75 -16.35 13.07 -19.61
CA LYS A 75 -17.12 12.84 -20.82
C LYS A 75 -17.60 14.23 -21.24
N THR A 76 -16.84 14.88 -22.10
CA THR A 76 -17.28 16.05 -22.85
C THR A 76 -18.53 15.60 -23.60
N GLY A 77 -19.68 16.01 -23.08
CA GLY A 77 -20.95 15.96 -23.78
C GLY A 77 -21.01 16.99 -24.90
#